data_AF-K3VD77-F1
#
_entry.id   AF-K3VD77-F1
#
_cell.length_a   1.000
_cell.length_b   1.000
_cell.length_c   1.000
_cell.angle_alpha   90.00
_cell.angle_beta   90.00
_cell.angle_gamma   90.00
#
_symmetry.space_group_name_H-M   'P 1'
#
loop_
_entity.id
_entity.type
_entity.pdbx_description
1 polymer ?
#
loop_
_entity_poly.entity_id
_entity_poly.type
_entity_poly.pdbx_seq_one_letter_code
_entity_poly.pdbx_strand_id
1 'polypeptide(L)'
;MIGCCYKINQSFRSTTYFDTVSHQKWASSFLLGNSFHQTGNTNLWRMLEVESMQLLRLLEVHHVSTYIGLDAIEIQLRKKAFWLMFYGYVHQMHNIRNERLTFLDPVLSCEINFDHLMPAPVDDEYITRTGILQCPESEAAQSLTSGFNIHSEIFLAALRPKGSDIKRHCICSHVKDPALRLASLREKLHHLKDILGSILPIYRSWNKSDITAVPFDPDDIANIQRDTIRANIHATRLWLQVMLLDQIDVVGSQSGESTGLRDLASCDEREYVSRQLLDLLNSLCQPSLELNGLGLVYKVRDVAVSLLSSLHDYSEERTCRVTADLHEFSRLLSVLDVSEQCNLLNLQSWIDTSRDKEITDFNLVET
;
A
#
# COMPACT_ATOMS: atom_id res chain seq x y z
N MET A 1 -5.20 19.75 15.78
CA MET A 1 -5.21 18.58 16.69
C MET A 1 -3.89 17.79 16.62
N ILE A 2 -3.50 17.25 15.45
CA ILE A 2 -2.31 16.38 15.27
C ILE A 2 -1.02 17.00 15.85
N GLY A 3 -0.75 18.28 15.58
CA GLY A 3 0.43 18.97 16.14
C GLY A 3 0.45 19.04 17.67
N CYS A 4 -0.71 19.03 18.34
CA CYS A 4 -0.78 18.94 19.81
C CYS A 4 -0.42 17.53 20.28
N CYS A 5 -1.01 16.49 19.67
CA CYS A 5 -0.69 15.09 19.97
C CYS A 5 0.80 14.79 19.75
N TYR A 6 1.40 15.34 18.68
CA TYR A 6 2.84 15.22 18.44
C TYR A 6 3.65 15.88 19.57
N LYS A 7 3.33 17.13 19.97
CA LYS A 7 4.03 17.80 21.08
C LYS A 7 3.94 17.01 22.39
N ILE A 8 2.77 16.44 22.69
CA ILE A 8 2.57 15.58 23.86
C ILE A 8 3.40 14.29 23.75
N ASN A 9 3.44 13.65 22.57
CA ASN A 9 4.28 12.47 22.35
C ASN A 9 5.77 12.80 22.57
N GLN A 10 6.24 13.94 22.06
CA GLN A 10 7.62 14.40 22.24
C GLN A 10 7.94 14.67 23.71
N SER A 11 6.99 15.16 24.52
CA SER A 11 7.24 15.43 25.94
C SER A 11 7.49 14.16 26.78
N PHE A 12 7.09 12.98 26.29
CA PHE A 12 7.39 11.70 26.93
C PHE A 12 8.79 11.16 26.58
N ARG A 13 9.52 11.81 25.67
CA ARG A 13 10.83 11.35 25.20
C ARG A 13 11.95 11.93 26.06
N SER A 14 12.37 11.17 27.07
CA SER A 14 13.60 11.43 27.83
C SER A 14 14.85 11.00 27.04
N THR A 15 16.03 11.30 27.59
CA THR A 15 17.31 10.80 27.06
C THR A 15 17.40 9.27 27.04
N THR A 16 16.60 8.58 27.86
CA THR A 16 16.52 7.12 27.99
C THR A 16 15.36 6.52 27.18
N TYR A 17 14.64 7.34 26.40
CA TYR A 17 13.45 6.88 25.67
C TYR A 17 13.76 5.70 24.75
N PHE A 18 14.93 5.66 24.11
CA PHE A 18 15.29 4.58 23.19
C PHE A 18 16.00 3.38 23.86
N ASP A 19 16.20 3.41 25.18
CA ASP A 19 16.83 2.29 25.92
C ASP A 19 15.92 1.05 26.00
N THR A 20 14.63 1.23 25.72
CA THR A 20 13.64 0.15 25.64
C THR A 20 12.86 0.25 24.35
N VAL A 21 12.47 -0.88 23.78
CA VAL A 21 11.60 -0.95 22.60
C VAL A 21 10.27 -1.61 22.97
N SER A 22 9.17 -1.14 22.39
CA SER A 22 7.85 -1.72 22.62
C SER A 22 6.91 -1.47 21.45
N HIS A 23 5.90 -2.33 21.31
CA HIS A 23 4.84 -2.15 20.32
C HIS A 23 4.12 -0.79 20.49
N GLN A 24 3.95 -0.30 21.72
CA GLN A 24 3.32 1.00 21.98
C GLN A 24 4.13 2.18 21.43
N LYS A 25 5.46 2.14 21.55
CA LYS A 25 6.32 3.17 20.94
C LYS A 25 6.14 3.18 19.44
N TRP A 26 6.17 1.99 18.81
CA TRP A 26 5.89 1.85 17.39
C TRP A 26 4.52 2.42 17.02
N ALA A 27 3.45 2.01 17.72
CA ALA A 27 2.09 2.44 17.41
C ALA A 27 1.96 3.97 17.49
N SER A 28 2.61 4.60 18.47
CA SER A 28 2.61 6.06 18.59
C SER A 28 3.28 6.76 17.41
N SER A 29 4.47 6.30 17.00
CA SER A 29 5.21 6.84 15.87
C SER A 29 4.49 6.58 14.55
N PHE A 30 3.91 5.39 14.39
CA PHE A 30 3.20 4.96 13.19
C PHE A 30 1.90 5.76 13.00
N LEU A 31 1.10 5.92 14.05
CA LEU A 31 -0.16 6.68 13.98
C LEU A 31 0.09 8.17 13.76
N LEU A 32 1.10 8.77 14.42
CA LEU A 32 1.50 10.15 14.15
C LEU A 32 2.03 10.31 12.73
N GLY A 33 2.85 9.37 12.25
CA GLY A 33 3.36 9.34 10.89
C GLY A 33 2.23 9.32 9.86
N ASN A 34 1.27 8.40 10.00
CA ASN A 34 0.09 8.33 9.14
C ASN A 34 -0.76 9.60 9.23
N SER A 35 -0.93 10.19 10.42
CA SER A 35 -1.69 11.44 10.56
C SER A 35 -1.03 12.58 9.77
N PHE A 36 0.29 12.72 9.87
CA PHE A 36 1.02 13.73 9.11
C PHE A 36 1.06 13.45 7.61
N HIS A 37 1.08 12.18 7.23
CA HIS A 37 0.91 11.76 5.84
C HIS A 37 -0.41 12.28 5.29
N GLN A 38 -1.53 12.00 5.97
CA GLN A 38 -2.87 12.42 5.56
C GLN A 38 -3.04 13.95 5.48
N THR A 39 -2.26 14.71 6.26
CA THR A 39 -2.28 16.19 6.20
C THR A 39 -1.21 16.80 5.28
N GLY A 40 -0.50 16.01 4.47
CA GLY A 40 0.51 16.50 3.53
C GLY A 40 1.87 16.89 4.15
N ASN A 41 2.07 16.70 5.45
CA ASN A 41 3.31 17.05 6.14
C ASN A 41 4.38 15.97 5.93
N THR A 42 4.90 15.95 4.70
CA THR A 42 5.67 14.85 4.14
C THR A 42 7.00 14.62 4.88
N ASN A 43 7.71 15.69 5.25
CA ASN A 43 9.00 15.55 5.94
C ASN A 43 8.87 14.93 7.33
N LEU A 44 7.84 15.33 8.09
CA LEU A 44 7.62 14.78 9.42
C LEU A 44 7.10 13.33 9.36
N TRP A 45 6.22 13.04 8.40
CA TRP A 45 5.81 11.66 8.11
C TRP A 45 7.02 10.77 7.83
N ARG A 46 7.93 11.16 6.92
CA ARG A 46 9.14 10.39 6.57
C ARG A 46 9.99 10.06 7.80
N MET A 47 10.19 11.02 8.72
CA MET A 47 10.96 10.76 9.94
C MET A 47 10.28 9.77 10.89
N LEU A 48 8.97 9.92 11.07
CA LEU A 48 8.18 9.04 11.92
C LEU A 48 8.03 7.63 11.32
N GLU A 49 7.98 7.51 10.00
CA GLU A 49 7.99 6.23 9.29
C GLU A 49 9.30 5.47 9.51
N VAL A 50 10.45 6.15 9.37
CA VAL A 50 11.77 5.55 9.64
C VAL A 50 11.90 5.12 11.11
N GLU A 51 11.42 5.93 12.05
CA GLU A 51 11.41 5.56 13.47
C GLU A 51 10.53 4.33 13.71
N SER A 52 9.32 4.30 13.15
CA SER A 52 8.39 3.17 13.27
C SER A 52 9.02 1.88 12.72
N MET A 53 9.64 1.98 11.55
CA MET A 53 10.37 0.90 10.91
C MET A 53 11.50 0.36 11.80
N GLN A 54 12.30 1.25 12.39
CA GLN A 54 13.41 0.85 13.26
C GLN A 54 12.90 0.18 14.54
N LEU A 55 11.81 0.66 15.13
CA LEU A 55 11.22 0.05 16.32
C LEU A 55 10.75 -1.38 16.06
N LEU A 56 10.08 -1.66 14.93
CA LEU A 56 9.67 -3.03 14.58
C LEU A 56 10.84 -3.94 14.23
N ARG A 57 11.90 -3.40 13.61
CA ARG A 57 13.14 -4.15 13.36
C ARG A 57 13.80 -4.59 14.66
N LEU A 58 13.90 -3.71 15.65
CA LEU A 58 14.46 -4.03 16.96
C LEU A 58 13.59 -5.00 17.78
N LEU A 59 12.27 -4.99 17.55
CA LEU A 59 11.36 -5.99 18.11
C LEU A 59 11.38 -7.31 17.32
N GLU A 60 12.12 -7.38 16.21
CA GLU A 60 12.27 -8.56 15.36
C GLU A 60 10.91 -9.20 15.00
N VAL A 61 9.91 -8.36 14.70
CA VAL A 61 8.52 -8.81 14.51
C VAL A 61 8.33 -9.75 13.31
N HIS A 62 9.32 -9.85 12.44
CA HIS A 62 9.35 -10.78 11.31
C HIS A 62 9.79 -12.21 11.71
N HIS A 63 10.33 -12.38 12.91
CA HIS A 63 10.75 -13.67 13.45
C HIS A 63 9.74 -14.19 14.48
N VAL A 64 9.02 -15.27 14.13
CA VAL A 64 7.99 -15.86 15.01
C VAL A 64 8.56 -16.36 16.34
N SER A 65 9.86 -16.69 16.39
CA SER A 65 10.55 -17.09 17.62
C SER A 65 10.56 -16.00 18.69
N THR A 66 10.44 -14.72 18.33
CA THR A 66 10.43 -13.61 19.29
C THR A 66 9.09 -13.42 19.98
N TYR A 67 8.08 -14.20 19.59
CA TYR A 67 6.77 -14.22 20.22
C TYR A 67 6.69 -15.16 21.43
N ILE A 68 7.74 -15.97 21.66
CA ILE A 68 7.80 -16.87 22.81
C ILE A 68 7.72 -16.04 24.10
N GLY A 69 6.76 -16.40 24.97
CA GLY A 69 6.54 -15.74 26.26
C GLY A 69 5.66 -14.47 26.19
N LEU A 70 5.23 -14.05 25.00
CA LEU A 70 4.25 -12.96 24.86
C LEU A 70 2.82 -13.49 25.05
N ASP A 71 1.94 -12.64 25.57
CA ASP A 71 0.51 -12.93 25.62
C ASP A 71 -0.14 -12.81 24.22
N ALA A 72 -1.30 -13.43 24.04
CA ALA A 72 -1.90 -13.51 22.70
C ALA A 72 -2.31 -12.15 22.13
N ILE A 73 -2.62 -11.15 22.96
CA ILE A 73 -2.93 -9.79 22.47
C ILE A 73 -1.67 -9.18 21.85
N GLU A 74 -0.55 -9.19 22.57
CA GLU A 74 0.72 -8.66 22.08
C GLU A 74 1.18 -9.38 20.78
N ILE A 75 0.97 -10.70 20.69
CA ILE A 75 1.26 -11.46 19.46
C ILE A 75 0.43 -10.94 18.29
N GLN A 76 -0.89 -10.78 18.45
CA GLN A 76 -1.74 -10.30 17.36
C GLN A 76 -1.41 -8.85 16.98
N LEU A 77 -1.09 -8.00 17.95
CA LEU A 77 -0.66 -6.63 17.73
C LEU A 77 0.63 -6.57 16.90
N ARG A 78 1.66 -7.35 17.26
CA ARG A 78 2.92 -7.39 16.48
C ARG A 78 2.74 -7.94 15.07
N LYS A 79 1.86 -8.92 14.89
CA LYS A 79 1.48 -9.43 13.55
C LYS A 79 0.81 -8.35 12.71
N LYS A 80 -0.20 -7.65 13.25
CA LYS A 80 -0.85 -6.50 12.58
C LYS A 80 0.17 -5.40 12.26
N ALA A 81 1.08 -5.09 13.19
CA ALA A 81 2.14 -4.09 13.01
C ALA A 81 3.11 -4.45 11.88
N PHE A 82 3.53 -5.72 11.79
CA PHE A 82 4.37 -6.21 10.71
C PHE A 82 3.73 -5.92 9.35
N TRP A 83 2.46 -6.28 9.17
CA TRP A 83 1.76 -6.10 7.89
C TRP A 83 1.55 -4.63 7.53
N LEU A 84 1.22 -3.78 8.51
CA LEU A 84 1.11 -2.34 8.29
C LEU A 84 2.43 -1.72 7.80
N MET A 85 3.59 -2.14 8.36
CA MET A 85 4.90 -1.72 7.86
C MET A 85 5.26 -2.38 6.52
N PHE A 86 4.82 -3.62 6.30
CA PHE A 86 5.01 -4.33 5.03
C PHE A 86 4.30 -3.63 3.87
N TYR A 87 3.13 -3.03 4.10
CA TYR A 87 2.46 -2.22 3.07
C TYR A 87 3.36 -1.07 2.63
N GLY A 88 3.90 -0.29 3.59
CA GLY A 88 4.85 0.77 3.30
C GLY A 88 6.06 0.28 2.52
N TYR A 89 6.62 -0.87 2.90
CA TYR A 89 7.72 -1.52 2.18
C TYR A 89 7.38 -1.83 0.71
N VAL A 90 6.21 -2.40 0.42
CA VAL A 90 5.81 -2.68 -0.97
C VAL A 90 5.65 -1.39 -1.76
N HIS A 91 5.03 -0.35 -1.18
CA HIS A 91 4.95 0.95 -1.85
C HIS A 91 6.34 1.51 -2.16
N GLN A 92 7.30 1.42 -1.23
CA GLN A 92 8.69 1.84 -1.45
C GLN A 92 9.39 1.05 -2.57
N MET A 93 9.15 -0.27 -2.67
CA MET A 93 9.73 -1.10 -3.74
C MET A 93 9.27 -0.71 -5.14
N HIS A 94 8.06 -0.15 -5.26
CA HIS A 94 7.53 0.36 -6.52
C HIS A 94 7.79 1.88 -6.72
N ASN A 95 8.39 2.56 -5.74
CA ASN A 95 8.59 4.01 -5.76
C ASN A 95 9.95 4.40 -6.38
N ILE A 96 9.93 5.42 -7.24
CA ILE A 96 11.09 6.00 -7.93
C ILE A 96 11.95 6.89 -7.00
N ARG A 97 11.47 7.19 -5.78
CA ARG A 97 12.13 8.11 -4.84
C ARG A 97 13.52 7.74 -4.34
N ASN A 98 14.02 6.53 -4.62
CA ASN A 98 15.35 6.06 -4.19
C ASN A 98 15.57 6.21 -2.66
N GLU A 99 14.53 6.04 -1.85
CA GLU A 99 14.68 6.01 -0.39
C GLU A 99 15.52 4.79 0.02
N ARG A 100 16.64 5.02 0.69
CA ARG A 100 17.66 4.00 0.96
C ARG A 100 17.36 3.11 2.17
N LEU A 101 16.35 3.47 2.97
CA LEU A 101 15.98 2.75 4.19
C LEU A 101 14.69 1.97 3.95
N THR A 102 14.82 0.67 3.79
CA THR A 102 13.68 -0.26 3.64
C THR A 102 13.32 -0.90 4.97
N PHE A 103 12.10 -1.38 5.15
CA PHE A 103 11.72 -2.15 6.35
C PHE A 103 12.32 -3.56 6.36
N LEU A 104 12.27 -4.26 5.23
CA LEU A 104 12.89 -5.58 5.08
C LEU A 104 14.14 -5.48 4.21
N ASP A 105 15.17 -6.22 4.59
CA ASP A 105 16.28 -6.51 3.69
C ASP A 105 15.79 -7.51 2.62
N PRO A 106 16.07 -7.29 1.33
CA PRO A 106 15.72 -8.24 0.28
C PRO A 106 16.17 -9.68 0.55
N VAL A 107 17.31 -9.90 1.20
CA VAL A 107 17.79 -11.25 1.55
C VAL A 107 16.93 -11.85 2.66
N LEU A 108 16.70 -11.09 3.75
CA LEU A 108 15.86 -11.53 4.86
C LEU A 108 14.43 -11.86 4.42
N SER A 109 13.91 -11.11 3.44
CA SER A 109 12.55 -11.30 2.94
C SER A 109 12.27 -12.70 2.36
N CYS A 110 13.30 -13.40 1.87
CA CYS A 110 13.15 -14.75 1.32
C CYS A 110 13.16 -15.85 2.41
N GLU A 111 13.54 -15.53 3.64
CA GLU A 111 13.55 -16.45 4.79
C GLU A 111 12.29 -16.34 5.65
N ILE A 112 11.48 -15.28 5.45
CA ILE A 112 10.27 -15.03 6.22
C ILE A 112 9.16 -16.00 5.82
N ASN A 113 8.58 -16.67 6.83
CA ASN A 113 7.33 -17.40 6.68
C ASN A 113 6.15 -16.46 6.94
N PHE A 114 5.61 -15.88 5.87
CA PHE A 114 4.50 -14.92 5.93
C PHE A 114 3.19 -15.54 6.48
N ASP A 115 2.95 -16.84 6.26
CA ASP A 115 1.74 -17.51 6.74
C ASP A 115 1.69 -17.51 8.27
N HIS A 116 2.84 -17.70 8.92
CA HIS A 116 2.91 -17.65 10.38
C HIS A 116 2.76 -16.23 10.96
N LEU A 117 2.95 -15.20 10.14
CA LEU A 117 2.79 -13.80 10.51
C LEU A 117 1.37 -13.26 10.26
N MET A 118 0.48 -14.02 9.60
CA MET A 118 -0.93 -13.67 9.53
C MET A 118 -1.54 -13.60 10.95
N PRO A 119 -2.24 -12.50 11.31
CA PRO A 119 -3.04 -12.49 12.52
C PRO A 119 -4.22 -13.46 12.41
N ALA A 120 -4.75 -13.88 13.54
CA ALA A 120 -5.90 -14.76 13.60
C ALA A 120 -7.13 -14.05 12.99
N PRO A 121 -7.93 -14.72 12.14
CA PRO A 121 -9.03 -14.12 11.38
C PRO A 121 -10.28 -13.87 12.24
N VAL A 122 -10.10 -13.25 13.40
CA VAL A 122 -11.15 -12.95 14.39
C VAL A 122 -11.03 -11.49 14.84
N ASP A 123 -12.15 -10.93 15.32
CA ASP A 123 -12.16 -9.60 15.91
C ASP A 123 -11.63 -9.61 17.36
N ASP A 124 -11.40 -8.42 17.90
CA ASP A 124 -10.65 -8.24 19.16
C ASP A 124 -11.40 -8.84 20.37
N GLU A 125 -12.73 -9.01 20.31
CA GLU A 125 -13.54 -9.65 21.35
C GLU A 125 -13.16 -11.12 21.58
N TYR A 126 -12.57 -11.77 20.56
CA TYR A 126 -12.12 -13.15 20.61
C TYR A 126 -10.66 -13.28 21.06
N ILE A 127 -9.95 -12.18 21.32
CA ILE A 127 -8.53 -12.20 21.68
C ILE A 127 -8.37 -11.81 23.14
N THR A 128 -7.93 -12.77 23.96
CA THR A 128 -7.64 -12.55 25.39
C THR A 128 -6.14 -12.69 25.65
N ARG A 129 -5.65 -12.24 26.81
CA ARG A 129 -4.24 -12.47 27.20
C ARG A 129 -3.87 -13.95 27.23
N THR A 130 -4.80 -14.81 27.59
CA THR A 130 -4.55 -16.25 27.76
C THR A 130 -4.65 -17.03 26.44
N GLY A 131 -5.21 -16.44 25.38
CA GLY A 131 -5.36 -17.10 24.10
C GLY A 131 -6.48 -16.51 23.24
N ILE A 132 -6.66 -17.13 22.07
CA ILE A 132 -7.74 -16.82 21.13
C ILE A 132 -8.92 -17.73 21.44
N LEU A 133 -10.09 -17.15 21.65
CA LEU A 133 -11.35 -17.84 21.88
C LEU A 133 -11.87 -18.47 20.58
N GLN A 134 -12.70 -19.49 20.71
CA GLN A 134 -13.35 -20.09 19.55
C GLN A 134 -14.36 -19.10 18.96
N CYS A 135 -14.20 -18.79 17.67
CA CYS A 135 -15.09 -17.91 16.90
C CYS A 135 -15.87 -18.76 15.88
N PRO A 136 -17.20 -18.59 15.76
CA PRO A 136 -17.97 -19.22 14.70
C PRO A 136 -17.46 -18.83 13.31
N GLU A 137 -17.43 -19.79 12.36
CA GLU A 137 -16.91 -19.54 11.01
C GLU A 137 -17.66 -18.40 10.29
N SER A 138 -18.96 -18.28 10.51
CA SER A 138 -19.79 -17.20 9.96
C SER A 138 -19.39 -15.81 10.47
N GLU A 139 -18.90 -15.70 11.69
CA GLU A 139 -18.43 -14.44 12.27
C GLU A 139 -16.99 -14.16 11.85
N ALA A 140 -16.12 -15.17 11.90
CA ALA A 140 -14.75 -15.07 11.41
C ALA A 140 -14.71 -14.62 9.93
N ALA A 141 -15.62 -15.12 9.09
CA ALA A 141 -15.73 -14.75 7.68
C ALA A 141 -16.14 -13.27 7.46
N GLN A 142 -16.66 -12.59 8.47
CA GLN A 142 -17.11 -11.19 8.43
C GLN A 142 -16.23 -10.27 9.26
N SER A 143 -15.24 -10.82 9.96
CA SER A 143 -14.35 -10.08 10.86
C SER A 143 -13.48 -9.08 10.09
N LEU A 144 -13.21 -7.93 10.70
CA LEU A 144 -12.35 -6.92 10.10
C LEU A 144 -10.93 -7.46 9.90
N THR A 145 -10.48 -8.34 10.81
CA THR A 145 -9.17 -9.00 10.68
C THR A 145 -9.12 -9.95 9.47
N SER A 146 -10.21 -10.61 9.09
CA SER A 146 -10.26 -11.38 7.84
C SER A 146 -10.08 -10.48 6.61
N GLY A 147 -10.72 -9.32 6.60
CA GLY A 147 -10.50 -8.31 5.56
C GLY A 147 -9.06 -7.80 5.54
N PHE A 148 -8.46 -7.57 6.70
CA PHE A 148 -7.04 -7.19 6.84
C PHE A 148 -6.09 -8.27 6.29
N ASN A 149 -6.37 -9.54 6.56
CA ASN A 149 -5.59 -10.67 6.04
C ASN A 149 -5.69 -10.75 4.51
N ILE A 150 -6.88 -10.62 3.94
CA ILE A 150 -7.06 -10.56 2.48
C ILE A 150 -6.23 -9.41 1.88
N HIS A 151 -6.27 -8.25 2.50
CA HIS A 151 -5.48 -7.09 2.06
C HIS A 151 -3.97 -7.37 2.12
N SER A 152 -3.51 -8.01 3.19
CA SER A 152 -2.13 -8.46 3.36
C SER A 152 -1.69 -9.45 2.27
N GLU A 153 -2.55 -10.40 1.95
CA GLU A 153 -2.31 -11.39 0.90
C GLU A 153 -2.19 -10.76 -0.48
N ILE A 154 -2.97 -9.72 -0.79
CA ILE A 154 -2.86 -8.99 -2.05
C ILE A 154 -1.48 -8.30 -2.19
N PHE A 155 -1.01 -7.66 -1.12
CA PHE A 155 0.34 -7.09 -1.11
C PHE A 155 1.41 -8.16 -1.27
N LEU A 156 1.26 -9.30 -0.58
CA LEU A 156 2.19 -10.41 -0.70
C LEU A 156 2.19 -10.99 -2.12
N ALA A 157 1.02 -11.15 -2.75
CA ALA A 157 0.87 -11.71 -4.09
C ALA A 157 1.64 -10.93 -5.18
N ALA A 158 1.76 -9.61 -5.04
CA ALA A 158 2.57 -8.79 -5.95
C ALA A 158 4.08 -9.05 -5.82
N LEU A 159 4.54 -9.48 -4.65
CA LEU A 159 5.94 -9.84 -4.42
C LEU A 159 6.19 -11.32 -4.71
N ARG A 160 5.30 -12.19 -4.24
CA ARG A 160 5.43 -13.64 -4.29
C ARG A 160 4.04 -14.30 -4.29
N PRO A 161 3.59 -14.88 -5.43
CA PRO A 161 2.33 -15.61 -5.50
C PRO A 161 2.31 -16.81 -4.54
N LYS A 162 1.15 -17.13 -3.96
CA LYS A 162 1.01 -18.32 -3.10
C LYS A 162 1.34 -19.60 -3.87
N GLY A 163 2.09 -20.50 -3.25
CA GLY A 163 2.53 -21.77 -3.87
C GLY A 163 3.69 -21.65 -4.87
N SER A 164 4.22 -20.44 -5.11
CA SER A 164 5.35 -20.24 -6.00
C SER A 164 6.69 -20.71 -5.40
N ASP A 165 7.58 -21.21 -6.27
CA ASP A 165 8.95 -21.59 -5.91
C ASP A 165 9.72 -20.37 -5.37
N ILE A 166 10.17 -20.48 -4.11
CA ILE A 166 10.94 -19.45 -3.39
C ILE A 166 12.11 -18.95 -4.25
N LYS A 167 12.78 -19.85 -4.98
CA LYS A 167 13.96 -19.51 -5.78
C LYS A 167 13.62 -18.76 -7.07
N ARG A 168 12.40 -18.92 -7.61
CA ARG A 168 11.95 -18.27 -8.85
C ARG A 168 11.37 -16.88 -8.61
N HIS A 169 10.84 -16.63 -7.42
CA HIS A 169 10.10 -15.40 -7.07
C HIS A 169 10.73 -14.61 -5.93
N CYS A 170 12.00 -14.86 -5.61
CA CYS A 170 12.68 -14.18 -4.52
C CYS A 170 12.72 -12.66 -4.78
N ILE A 171 12.45 -11.89 -3.73
CA ILE A 171 12.34 -10.42 -3.77
C ILE A 171 13.72 -9.78 -3.98
N CYS A 172 14.80 -10.46 -3.58
CA CYS A 172 16.14 -10.04 -3.91
C CYS A 172 16.41 -10.31 -5.40
N SER A 173 16.84 -9.28 -6.11
CA SER A 173 17.03 -9.15 -7.56
C SER A 173 18.02 -10.13 -8.24
N HIS A 174 18.10 -11.38 -7.79
CA HIS A 174 19.10 -12.38 -8.21
C HIS A 174 18.77 -13.07 -9.52
N VAL A 175 17.54 -12.93 -10.03
CA VAL A 175 17.21 -13.38 -11.39
C VAL A 175 17.81 -12.37 -12.38
N LYS A 176 19.09 -12.56 -12.70
CA LYS A 176 19.81 -11.74 -13.68
C LYS A 176 19.28 -11.92 -15.11
N ASP A 177 18.60 -13.03 -15.37
CA ASP A 177 18.02 -13.35 -16.68
C ASP A 177 16.72 -12.53 -16.91
N PRO A 178 16.70 -11.61 -17.89
CA PRO A 178 15.52 -10.82 -18.21
C PRO A 178 14.29 -11.65 -18.58
N ALA A 179 14.47 -12.81 -19.23
CA ALA A 179 13.35 -13.65 -19.67
C ALA A 179 12.65 -14.32 -18.48
N LEU A 180 13.43 -14.86 -17.54
CA LEU A 180 12.90 -15.43 -16.29
C LEU A 180 12.23 -14.37 -15.43
N ARG A 181 12.80 -13.16 -15.37
CA ARG A 181 12.20 -12.02 -14.65
C ARG A 181 10.86 -11.61 -15.28
N LEU A 182 10.80 -11.53 -16.60
CA LEU A 182 9.58 -11.19 -17.34
C LEU A 182 8.49 -12.26 -17.14
N ALA A 183 8.84 -13.54 -17.19
CA ALA A 183 7.93 -14.64 -16.89
C ALA A 183 7.37 -14.55 -15.46
N SER A 184 8.22 -14.30 -14.47
CA SER A 184 7.80 -14.12 -13.07
C SER A 184 6.84 -12.93 -12.90
N LEU A 185 7.10 -11.79 -13.54
CA LEU A 185 6.22 -10.62 -13.50
C LEU A 185 4.85 -10.92 -14.13
N ARG A 186 4.82 -11.64 -15.26
CA ARG A 186 3.59 -12.08 -15.93
C ARG A 186 2.79 -13.05 -15.05
N GLU A 187 3.45 -13.98 -14.36
CA GLU A 187 2.82 -14.91 -13.41
C GLU A 187 2.19 -14.16 -12.22
N LYS A 188 2.92 -13.19 -11.63
CA LYS A 188 2.39 -12.32 -10.57
C LYS A 188 1.16 -11.53 -11.02
N LEU A 189 1.21 -10.94 -12.22
CA LEU A 189 0.11 -10.18 -12.78
C LEU A 189 -1.13 -11.07 -12.98
N HIS A 190 -0.94 -12.28 -13.53
CA HIS A 190 -2.02 -13.24 -13.72
C HIS A 190 -2.63 -13.65 -12.38
N HIS A 191 -1.81 -13.95 -11.37
CA HIS A 191 -2.29 -14.29 -10.04
C HIS A 191 -3.13 -13.16 -9.40
N LEU A 192 -2.70 -11.91 -9.51
CA LEU A 192 -3.46 -10.76 -9.01
C LEU A 192 -4.81 -10.54 -9.73
N LYS A 193 -4.94 -10.94 -10.99
CA LYS A 193 -6.21 -10.88 -11.71
C LYS A 193 -7.22 -11.85 -11.09
N ASP A 194 -6.76 -13.06 -10.78
CA ASP A 194 -7.62 -14.17 -10.34
C ASP A 194 -7.84 -14.21 -8.82
N ILE A 195 -7.03 -13.49 -8.03
CA ILE A 195 -7.02 -13.59 -6.56
C ILE A 195 -8.41 -13.38 -5.93
N LEU A 196 -9.24 -12.50 -6.50
CA LEU A 196 -10.59 -12.23 -5.99
C LEU A 196 -11.53 -13.46 -6.03
N GLY A 197 -11.27 -14.43 -6.91
CA GLY A 197 -12.05 -15.66 -6.97
C GLY A 197 -11.91 -16.52 -5.70
N SER A 198 -10.81 -16.34 -4.96
CA SER A 198 -10.47 -17.11 -3.76
C SER A 198 -10.82 -16.43 -2.44
N ILE A 199 -11.15 -15.14 -2.45
CA ILE A 199 -11.42 -14.38 -1.21
C ILE A 199 -12.87 -14.54 -0.75
N LEU A 200 -13.11 -14.21 0.53
CA LEU A 200 -14.41 -14.29 1.18
C LEU A 200 -15.48 -13.43 0.45
N PRO A 201 -16.72 -13.92 0.29
CA PRO A 201 -17.76 -13.24 -0.49
C PRO A 201 -18.01 -11.78 -0.07
N ILE A 202 -17.98 -11.49 1.23
CA ILE A 202 -18.26 -10.15 1.77
C ILE A 202 -17.22 -9.09 1.35
N TYR A 203 -16.00 -9.51 1.02
CA TYR A 203 -14.93 -8.66 0.50
C TYR A 203 -14.76 -8.77 -1.02
N ARG A 204 -15.39 -9.77 -1.66
CA ARG A 204 -15.32 -10.02 -3.10
C ARG A 204 -16.16 -9.06 -3.93
N SER A 205 -17.45 -8.93 -3.62
CA SER A 205 -18.38 -8.18 -4.49
C SER A 205 -18.24 -6.68 -4.29
N TRP A 206 -18.05 -5.94 -5.38
CA TRP A 206 -18.08 -4.47 -5.41
C TRP A 206 -19.44 -3.92 -5.92
N ASN A 207 -20.31 -4.78 -6.46
CA ASN A 207 -21.62 -4.37 -6.97
C ASN A 207 -22.69 -4.48 -5.89
N LYS A 208 -23.33 -3.35 -5.57
CA LYS A 208 -24.49 -3.26 -4.66
C LYS A 208 -25.68 -4.12 -5.11
N SER A 209 -25.72 -4.54 -6.37
CA SER A 209 -26.79 -5.38 -6.95
C SER A 209 -26.81 -6.81 -6.40
N ASP A 210 -25.68 -7.33 -5.90
CA ASP A 210 -25.57 -8.70 -5.36
C ASP A 210 -25.79 -8.76 -3.84
N ILE A 211 -25.85 -7.61 -3.17
CA ILE A 211 -26.15 -7.51 -1.76
C ILE A 211 -27.61 -7.11 -1.69
N THR A 212 -28.48 -8.01 -1.20
CA THR A 212 -29.86 -7.65 -0.83
C THR A 212 -29.78 -6.35 -0.06
N ALA A 213 -30.34 -5.26 -0.61
CA ALA A 213 -30.17 -3.91 -0.12
C ALA A 213 -30.59 -3.82 1.34
N VAL A 214 -29.65 -4.06 2.25
CA VAL A 214 -29.75 -3.62 3.63
C VAL A 214 -29.68 -2.10 3.49
N PRO A 215 -30.70 -1.35 3.95
CA PRO A 215 -30.66 0.09 3.91
C PRO A 215 -29.34 0.56 4.51
N PHE A 216 -28.68 1.53 3.85
CA PHE A 216 -27.52 2.19 4.43
C PHE A 216 -27.98 2.77 5.77
N ASP A 217 -27.60 2.10 6.85
CA ASP A 217 -27.76 2.60 8.21
C ASP A 217 -26.46 3.34 8.54
N PRO A 218 -26.48 4.68 8.63
CA PRO A 218 -25.31 5.46 9.01
C PRO A 218 -24.75 5.05 10.39
N ASP A 219 -25.56 4.40 11.22
CA ASP A 219 -25.18 3.91 12.54
C ASP A 219 -24.48 2.54 12.50
N ASP A 220 -24.47 1.83 11.35
CA ASP A 220 -23.75 0.56 11.19
C ASP A 220 -22.27 0.80 10.81
N ILE A 221 -21.50 1.22 11.82
CA ILE A 221 -20.05 1.45 11.73
C ILE A 221 -19.31 0.23 11.16
N ALA A 222 -19.75 -0.98 11.50
CA ALA A 222 -19.10 -2.21 11.07
C ALA A 222 -19.25 -2.41 9.55
N ASN A 223 -20.41 -2.10 8.97
CA ASN A 223 -20.60 -2.10 7.52
C ASN A 223 -19.71 -1.05 6.83
N ILE A 224 -19.62 0.17 7.35
CA ILE A 224 -18.77 1.22 6.78
C ILE A 224 -17.29 0.79 6.80
N GLN A 225 -16.82 0.18 7.89
CA GLN A 225 -15.46 -0.34 8.00
C GLN A 225 -15.20 -1.47 6.99
N ARG A 226 -16.14 -2.40 6.82
CA ARG A 226 -16.03 -3.47 5.80
C ARG A 226 -15.98 -2.90 4.39
N ASP A 227 -16.84 -1.93 4.08
CA ASP A 227 -16.85 -1.25 2.78
C ASP A 227 -15.55 -0.48 2.53
N THR A 228 -14.98 0.13 3.57
CA THR A 228 -13.67 0.82 3.52
C THR A 228 -12.54 -0.16 3.20
N ILE A 229 -12.50 -1.30 3.89
CA ILE A 229 -11.53 -2.37 3.65
C ILE A 229 -11.70 -2.93 2.24
N ARG A 230 -12.93 -3.16 1.80
CA ARG A 230 -13.26 -3.62 0.46
C ARG A 230 -12.74 -2.64 -0.60
N ALA A 231 -13.01 -1.35 -0.45
CA ALA A 231 -12.47 -0.31 -1.34
C ALA A 231 -10.95 -0.43 -1.45
N ASN A 232 -10.27 -0.56 -0.31
CA ASN A 232 -8.82 -0.66 -0.26
C ASN A 232 -8.29 -1.93 -0.92
N ILE A 233 -8.93 -3.08 -0.69
CA ILE A 233 -8.61 -4.38 -1.33
C ILE A 233 -8.63 -4.24 -2.85
N HIS A 234 -9.74 -3.74 -3.41
CA HIS A 234 -9.90 -3.65 -4.87
C HIS A 234 -8.99 -2.59 -5.49
N ALA A 235 -8.90 -1.40 -4.88
CA ALA A 235 -8.01 -0.34 -5.37
C ALA A 235 -6.54 -0.77 -5.32
N THR A 236 -6.11 -1.44 -4.25
CA THR A 236 -4.74 -1.94 -4.11
C THR A 236 -4.44 -3.04 -5.12
N ARG A 237 -5.38 -3.97 -5.35
CA ARG A 237 -5.22 -5.00 -6.38
C ARG A 237 -5.02 -4.39 -7.76
N LEU A 238 -5.87 -3.44 -8.15
CA LEU A 238 -5.79 -2.77 -9.47
C LEU A 238 -4.51 -1.95 -9.60
N TRP A 239 -4.13 -1.20 -8.56
CA TRP A 239 -2.87 -0.46 -8.53
C TRP A 239 -1.64 -1.36 -8.68
N LEU A 240 -1.58 -2.49 -7.97
CA LEU A 240 -0.48 -3.45 -8.09
C LEU A 240 -0.39 -4.07 -9.50
N GLN A 241 -1.53 -4.27 -10.18
CA GLN A 241 -1.53 -4.71 -11.59
C GLN A 241 -0.84 -3.68 -12.49
N VAL A 242 -1.12 -2.38 -12.31
CA VAL A 242 -0.42 -1.31 -13.05
C VAL A 242 1.08 -1.29 -12.73
N MET A 243 1.46 -1.37 -11.46
CA MET A 243 2.88 -1.39 -11.06
C MET A 243 3.66 -2.59 -11.64
N LEU A 244 2.99 -3.73 -11.86
CA LEU A 244 3.59 -4.88 -12.54
C LEU A 244 3.63 -4.69 -14.06
N LEU A 245 2.61 -4.10 -14.68
CA LEU A 245 2.62 -3.76 -16.11
C LEU A 245 3.77 -2.81 -16.44
N ASP A 246 4.03 -1.80 -15.61
CA ASP A 246 5.15 -0.87 -15.79
C ASP A 246 6.51 -1.58 -15.72
N GLN A 247 6.67 -2.53 -14.78
CA GLN A 247 7.88 -3.34 -14.69
C GLN A 247 8.05 -4.30 -15.88
N ILE A 248 6.96 -4.90 -16.35
CA ILE A 248 6.92 -5.75 -17.55
C ILE A 248 7.37 -4.91 -18.76
N ASP A 249 6.91 -3.67 -18.85
CA ASP A 249 7.27 -2.75 -19.93
C ASP A 249 8.76 -2.41 -19.90
N VAL A 250 9.30 -2.05 -18.73
CA VAL A 250 10.74 -1.77 -18.54
C VAL A 250 11.61 -2.98 -18.87
N VAL A 251 11.29 -4.16 -18.34
CA VAL A 251 12.11 -5.38 -18.53
C VAL A 251 12.02 -5.88 -19.96
N GLY A 252 10.82 -5.89 -20.56
CA GLY A 252 10.68 -6.38 -21.92
C GLY A 252 11.34 -5.44 -22.95
N SER A 253 11.38 -4.13 -22.71
CA SER A 253 12.13 -3.18 -23.55
C SER A 253 13.63 -3.43 -23.53
N GLN A 254 14.18 -3.95 -22.42
CA GLN A 254 15.59 -4.37 -22.33
C GLN A 254 15.87 -5.68 -23.09
N SER A 255 14.85 -6.52 -23.29
CA SER A 255 14.98 -7.83 -23.94
C SER A 255 14.81 -7.84 -25.46
N GLY A 256 14.41 -6.71 -26.07
CA GLY A 256 14.24 -6.59 -27.53
C GLY A 256 13.02 -7.32 -28.11
N GLU A 257 12.02 -7.69 -27.29
CA GLU A 257 10.74 -8.24 -27.78
C GLU A 257 10.03 -7.24 -28.71
N SER A 258 9.34 -7.75 -29.76
CA SER A 258 8.63 -6.93 -30.75
C SER A 258 7.64 -5.94 -30.12
N THR A 259 7.89 -4.66 -30.34
CA THR A 259 7.30 -3.53 -29.60
C THR A 259 5.80 -3.36 -29.88
N GLY A 260 5.36 -3.35 -31.15
CA GLY A 260 3.99 -2.94 -31.51
C GLY A 260 2.82 -3.80 -31.00
N LEU A 261 2.90 -5.13 -31.06
CA LEU A 261 1.81 -6.02 -30.59
C LEU A 261 1.73 -6.08 -29.05
N ARG A 262 2.88 -5.95 -28.39
CA ARG A 262 3.00 -5.93 -26.93
C ARG A 262 2.49 -4.61 -26.36
N ASP A 263 2.80 -3.49 -27.01
CA ASP A 263 2.36 -2.17 -26.58
C ASP A 263 0.82 -2.05 -26.64
N LEU A 264 0.20 -2.62 -27.68
CA LEU A 264 -1.27 -2.66 -27.80
C LEU A 264 -1.92 -3.50 -26.68
N ALA A 265 -1.40 -4.70 -26.40
CA ALA A 265 -1.92 -5.53 -25.32
C ALA A 265 -1.72 -4.89 -23.94
N SER A 266 -0.54 -4.28 -23.72
CA SER A 266 -0.22 -3.54 -22.48
C SER A 266 -1.15 -2.33 -22.29
N CYS A 267 -1.56 -1.69 -23.39
CA CYS A 267 -2.50 -0.58 -23.42
C CYS A 267 -3.95 -1.04 -23.13
N ASP A 268 -4.41 -2.13 -23.75
CA ASP A 268 -5.74 -2.72 -23.49
C ASP A 268 -5.91 -3.11 -22.01
N GLU A 269 -4.86 -3.69 -21.42
CA GLU A 269 -4.82 -4.08 -20.02
C GLU A 269 -4.93 -2.86 -19.09
N ARG A 270 -4.22 -1.76 -19.39
CA ARG A 270 -4.32 -0.51 -18.61
C ARG A 270 -5.70 0.12 -18.72
N GLU A 271 -6.29 0.18 -19.91
CA GLU A 271 -7.68 0.63 -20.10
C GLU A 271 -8.66 -0.22 -19.27
N TYR A 272 -8.48 -1.55 -19.26
CA TYR A 272 -9.33 -2.45 -18.50
C TYR A 272 -9.21 -2.26 -16.98
N VAL A 273 -7.99 -2.10 -16.47
CA VAL A 273 -7.74 -1.83 -15.04
C VAL A 273 -8.32 -0.47 -14.64
N SER A 274 -8.15 0.54 -15.47
CA SER A 274 -8.69 1.88 -15.23
C SER A 274 -10.21 1.91 -15.19
N ARG A 275 -10.89 1.26 -16.14
CA ARG A 275 -12.35 1.17 -16.13
C ARG A 275 -12.88 0.44 -14.89
N GLN A 276 -12.26 -0.68 -14.51
CA GLN A 276 -12.60 -1.36 -13.25
C GLN A 276 -12.43 -0.45 -12.03
N LEU A 277 -11.41 0.41 -12.00
CA LEU A 277 -11.21 1.34 -10.90
C LEU A 277 -12.28 2.44 -10.90
N LEU A 278 -12.62 3.00 -12.06
CA LEU A 278 -13.70 3.98 -12.18
C LEU A 278 -15.04 3.39 -11.73
N ASP A 279 -15.34 2.17 -12.15
CA ASP A 279 -16.54 1.47 -11.75
C ASP A 279 -16.59 1.24 -10.22
N LEU A 280 -15.47 0.81 -9.63
CA LEU A 280 -15.32 0.69 -8.17
C LEU A 280 -15.61 2.02 -7.47
N LEU A 281 -14.95 3.10 -7.89
CA LEU A 281 -15.07 4.42 -7.26
C LEU A 281 -16.49 4.99 -7.37
N ASN A 282 -17.19 4.74 -8.48
CA ASN A 282 -18.56 5.19 -8.70
C ASN A 282 -19.60 4.31 -7.96
N SER A 283 -19.27 3.05 -7.63
CA SER A 283 -20.19 2.12 -6.96
C SER A 283 -20.27 2.29 -5.44
N LEU A 284 -19.15 2.68 -4.81
CA LEU A 284 -19.01 2.75 -3.35
C LEU A 284 -19.53 4.08 -2.79
N CYS A 285 -19.92 4.09 -1.52
CA CYS A 285 -20.33 5.32 -0.86
C CYS A 285 -19.12 6.19 -0.51
N GLN A 286 -19.31 7.51 -0.59
CA GLN A 286 -18.25 8.49 -0.34
C GLN A 286 -17.57 8.33 1.04
N PRO A 287 -18.28 8.08 2.16
CA PRO A 287 -17.62 7.90 3.47
C PRO A 287 -16.61 6.73 3.48
N SER A 288 -16.92 5.62 2.82
CA SER A 288 -16.01 4.46 2.74
C SER A 288 -14.78 4.72 1.87
N LEU A 289 -14.88 5.62 0.90
CA LEU A 289 -13.74 6.05 0.08
C LEU A 289 -12.86 7.05 0.85
N GLU A 290 -13.46 8.04 1.50
CA GLU A 290 -12.76 9.09 2.24
C GLU A 290 -11.90 8.52 3.39
N LEU A 291 -12.38 7.47 4.08
CA LEU A 291 -11.64 6.83 5.17
C LEU A 291 -10.32 6.17 4.74
N ASN A 292 -10.14 5.88 3.45
CA ASN A 292 -8.86 5.41 2.92
C ASN A 292 -7.83 6.55 2.73
N GLY A 293 -8.31 7.80 2.69
CA GLY A 293 -7.50 9.00 2.59
C GLY A 293 -6.54 9.02 1.41
N LEU A 294 -5.37 9.66 1.60
CA LEU A 294 -4.35 9.83 0.57
C LEU A 294 -3.80 8.52 0.00
N GLY A 295 -3.87 7.43 0.77
CA GLY A 295 -3.45 6.10 0.30
C GLY A 295 -4.31 5.59 -0.85
N LEU A 296 -5.59 5.96 -0.92
CA LEU A 296 -6.44 5.69 -2.09
C LEU A 296 -6.18 6.70 -3.20
N VAL A 297 -6.09 7.99 -2.87
CA VAL A 297 -5.82 9.07 -3.83
C VAL A 297 -4.58 8.78 -4.68
N TYR A 298 -3.50 8.31 -4.06
CA TYR A 298 -2.27 7.96 -4.79
C TYR A 298 -2.45 6.78 -5.72
N LYS A 299 -3.14 5.71 -5.29
CA LYS A 299 -3.44 4.57 -6.15
C LYS A 299 -4.28 4.98 -7.36
N VAL A 300 -5.29 5.82 -7.15
CA VAL A 300 -6.13 6.38 -8.23
C VAL A 300 -5.29 7.21 -9.19
N ARG A 301 -4.42 8.09 -8.66
CA ARG A 301 -3.53 8.91 -9.48
C ARG A 301 -2.56 8.05 -10.30
N ASP A 302 -1.92 7.05 -9.70
CA ASP A 302 -0.97 6.16 -10.39
C ASP A 302 -1.66 5.36 -11.50
N VAL A 303 -2.85 4.82 -11.24
CA VAL A 303 -3.64 4.11 -12.27
C VAL A 303 -4.04 5.06 -13.40
N ALA A 304 -4.52 6.27 -13.07
CA ALA A 304 -4.89 7.27 -14.08
C ALA A 304 -3.69 7.70 -14.93
N VAL A 305 -2.53 7.95 -14.32
CA VAL A 305 -1.29 8.33 -15.03
C VAL A 305 -0.83 7.24 -15.98
N SER A 306 -1.04 5.96 -15.64
CA SER A 306 -0.66 4.85 -16.51
C SER A 306 -1.36 4.90 -17.88
N LEU A 307 -2.56 5.49 -17.96
CA LEU A 307 -3.29 5.68 -19.23
C LEU A 307 -2.62 6.70 -20.16
N LEU A 308 -1.75 7.58 -19.67
CA LEU A 308 -1.06 8.54 -20.53
C LEU A 308 -0.11 7.85 -21.52
N SER A 309 0.41 6.67 -21.16
CA SER A 309 1.17 5.82 -22.08
C SER A 309 0.36 5.37 -23.29
N SER A 310 -0.97 5.35 -23.16
CA SER A 310 -1.94 4.88 -24.16
C SER A 310 -2.38 5.97 -25.14
N LEU A 311 -1.88 7.21 -25.01
CA LEU A 311 -2.23 8.35 -25.86
C LEU A 311 -1.31 8.53 -27.06
N HIS A 312 -0.14 7.88 -27.08
CA HIS A 312 0.79 7.95 -28.21
C HIS A 312 0.52 6.78 -29.18
N ASP A 313 0.28 7.09 -30.46
CA ASP A 313 0.24 6.15 -31.60
C ASP A 313 -1.01 5.25 -31.82
N TYR A 314 -2.18 5.59 -31.26
CA TYR A 314 -3.40 4.77 -31.41
C TYR A 314 -4.57 5.44 -32.16
N SER A 315 -5.62 4.66 -32.45
CA SER A 315 -6.81 5.12 -33.17
C SER A 315 -7.50 6.29 -32.47
N GLU A 316 -8.09 7.21 -33.24
CA GLU A 316 -8.81 8.40 -32.75
C GLU A 316 -9.90 8.03 -31.72
N GLU A 317 -10.57 6.89 -31.93
CA GLU A 317 -11.58 6.37 -31.01
C GLU A 317 -11.02 5.99 -29.63
N ARG A 318 -9.83 5.37 -29.58
CA ARG A 318 -9.16 5.02 -28.31
C ARG A 318 -8.76 6.29 -27.57
N THR A 319 -8.17 7.26 -28.27
CA THR A 319 -7.78 8.54 -27.68
C THR A 319 -8.98 9.26 -27.05
N CYS A 320 -10.13 9.25 -27.72
CA CYS A 320 -11.37 9.79 -27.15
C CYS A 320 -11.81 9.08 -25.86
N ARG A 321 -11.79 7.74 -25.83
CA ARG A 321 -12.16 6.96 -24.63
C ARG A 321 -11.20 7.21 -23.47
N VAL A 322 -9.89 7.11 -23.71
CA VAL A 322 -8.87 7.38 -22.69
C VAL A 322 -8.99 8.80 -22.14
N THR A 323 -9.27 9.77 -23.00
CA THR A 323 -9.47 11.17 -22.58
C THR A 323 -10.71 11.31 -21.69
N ALA A 324 -11.80 10.62 -22.00
CA ALA A 324 -13.00 10.61 -21.16
C ALA A 324 -12.74 9.97 -19.78
N ASP A 325 -12.03 8.84 -19.74
CA ASP A 325 -11.65 8.16 -18.49
C ASP A 325 -10.74 9.07 -17.63
N LEU A 326 -9.76 9.75 -18.24
CA LEU A 326 -8.89 10.72 -17.54
C LEU A 326 -9.67 11.91 -16.97
N HIS A 327 -10.66 12.42 -17.71
CA HIS A 327 -11.54 13.47 -17.20
C HIS A 327 -12.34 13.00 -15.99
N GLU A 328 -12.85 11.77 -16.02
CA GLU A 328 -13.59 11.21 -14.89
C GLU A 328 -12.69 10.99 -13.67
N PHE A 329 -11.47 10.49 -13.85
CA PHE A 329 -10.49 10.42 -12.78
C PHE A 329 -10.19 11.80 -12.19
N SER A 330 -10.00 12.82 -13.02
CA SER A 330 -9.78 14.20 -12.55
C SER A 330 -10.97 14.71 -11.74
N ARG A 331 -12.20 14.40 -12.16
CA ARG A 331 -13.42 14.76 -11.44
C ARG A 331 -13.45 14.08 -10.06
N LEU A 332 -13.24 12.77 -10.00
CA LEU A 332 -13.23 12.01 -8.75
C LEU A 332 -12.10 12.45 -7.80
N LEU A 333 -10.89 12.68 -8.33
CA LEU A 333 -9.76 13.17 -7.55
C LEU A 333 -10.01 14.56 -6.98
N SER A 334 -10.74 15.44 -7.69
CA SER A 334 -11.09 16.76 -7.16
C SER A 334 -12.00 16.70 -5.92
N VAL A 335 -12.71 15.59 -5.72
CA VAL A 335 -13.55 15.33 -4.55
C VAL A 335 -12.77 14.61 -3.45
N LEU A 336 -11.94 13.63 -3.81
CA LEU A 336 -11.21 12.79 -2.86
C LEU A 336 -9.93 13.42 -2.32
N ASP A 337 -9.23 14.23 -3.12
CA ASP A 337 -7.99 14.90 -2.75
C ASP A 337 -8.29 16.24 -2.06
N VAL A 338 -8.71 16.16 -0.79
CA VAL A 338 -8.98 17.33 0.07
C VAL A 338 -7.69 17.88 0.68
N SER A 339 -6.51 17.44 0.22
CA SER A 339 -5.25 17.95 0.77
C SER A 339 -5.06 19.42 0.40
N GLU A 340 -4.94 20.29 1.40
CA GLU A 340 -4.67 21.72 1.21
C GLU A 340 -3.25 21.99 0.65
N GLN A 341 -2.42 20.95 0.53
CA GLN A 341 -1.01 21.06 0.16
C GLN A 341 -0.74 20.29 -1.13
N CYS A 342 -0.14 20.98 -2.10
CA CYS A 342 0.33 20.36 -3.33
C CYS A 342 1.31 19.23 -3.01
N ASN A 343 1.07 18.07 -3.59
CA ASN A 343 1.85 16.87 -3.39
C ASN A 343 3.24 17.00 -4.05
N LEU A 344 4.27 17.27 -3.23
CA LEU A 344 5.67 17.36 -3.65
C LEU A 344 6.46 16.08 -3.35
N LEU A 345 5.79 14.94 -3.24
CA LEU A 345 6.39 13.69 -2.79
C LEU A 345 7.64 13.24 -3.57
N ASN A 346 7.69 13.53 -4.87
CA ASN A 346 8.81 13.21 -5.76
C ASN A 346 9.89 14.32 -5.81
N LEU A 347 9.62 15.46 -5.18
CA LEU A 347 10.60 16.54 -5.03
C LEU A 347 11.33 16.36 -3.70
N GLN A 348 12.65 16.55 -3.75
CA GLN A 348 13.47 16.61 -2.55
C GLN A 348 13.08 17.90 -1.80
N SER A 349 12.16 17.78 -0.84
CA SER A 349 11.63 18.87 -0.02
C SER A 349 12.53 19.22 1.17
N TRP A 350 13.76 18.70 1.22
CA TRP A 350 14.74 19.01 2.24
C TRP A 350 15.61 20.17 1.76
N ILE A 351 15.63 21.25 2.53
CA ILE A 351 16.47 22.41 2.27
C ILE A 351 17.73 22.26 3.12
N ASP A 352 18.87 22.02 2.46
CA ASP A 352 20.19 22.09 3.10
C ASP A 352 20.62 23.55 3.15
N THR A 353 20.20 24.25 4.21
CA THR A 353 20.50 25.68 4.40
C THR A 353 21.99 25.97 4.55
N SER A 354 22.83 24.95 4.69
CA SER A 354 24.30 25.12 4.71
C SER A 354 24.88 25.24 3.30
N ARG A 355 24.20 24.69 2.27
CA ARG A 355 24.60 24.85 0.86
C ARG A 355 24.21 26.18 0.25
N ASP A 356 23.18 26.83 0.78
CA ASP A 356 22.75 28.16 0.32
C ASP A 356 23.74 29.28 0.69
N LYS A 357 24.67 29.03 1.62
CA LYS A 357 25.66 30.03 2.07
C LYS A 357 26.75 30.32 1.03
N GLU A 358 26.96 29.47 0.03
CA GLU A 358 28.01 29.68 -0.99
C GLU A 358 27.60 30.62 -2.14
N ILE A 359 26.36 31.12 -2.17
CA ILE A 359 25.86 31.98 -3.26
C ILE A 359 25.83 33.48 -2.88
N THR A 360 25.94 33.83 -1.60
CA THR A 360 25.90 35.24 -1.16
C THR A 360 27.26 35.93 -1.00
N ASP A 361 28.38 35.23 -1.11
CA ASP A 361 29.72 35.81 -0.88
C ASP A 361 30.50 36.18 -2.17
N PHE A 362 29.86 36.14 -3.35
CA PHE A 362 30.52 36.49 -4.63
C PHE A 362 30.19 37.89 -5.20
N ASN A 363 29.47 38.76 -4.49
CA ASN A 363 29.14 40.12 -4.98
C ASN A 363 29.59 41.26 -4.06
N LEU A 364 30.74 41.12 -3.39
CA LEU A 364 31.40 42.24 -2.71
C LEU A 364 32.92 42.27 -2.94
N VAL A 365 33.36 42.20 -4.20
CA VAL A 365 34.63 42.81 -4.62
C VAL A 365 34.47 43.30 -6.06
N GLU A 366 34.29 44.61 -6.22
CA GLU A 366 34.72 45.51 -7.30
C GLU A 366 33.76 46.70 -7.44
N THR A 367 33.93 47.72 -6.59
CA THR A 367 34.41 49.08 -6.95
C THR A 367 34.39 50.01 -5.75
#